data_AF-A0A9Q3FYD1-F1
#
_entry.id   AF-A0A9Q3FYD1-F1
#
_cell.length_a   1.000
_cell.length_b   1.000
_cell.length_c   1.000
_cell.angle_alpha   90.00
_cell.angle_beta   90.00
_cell.angle_gamma   90.00
#
_symmetry.space_group_name_H-M   'P 1'
#
loop_
_entity.id
_entity.type
_entity.pdbx_description
1 polymer ?
#
loop_
_entity_poly.entity_id
_entity_poly.type
_entity_poly.pdbx_seq_one_letter_code
_entity_poly.pdbx_strand_id
1 'polypeptide(L)'
;MEFIRGIEMIKEDFELPEKLLTARFNTLFTRSAHRWYIKLRQAHGHQSWTGCKTQVINKWANDSWRFKVERAFESAKFNGDKDKALPWFCQQKDRSTALYTDMSEFMIQRNILRQCGGDLEHAVKRRITKQSSAEDIINILEEVTTRTKIGLSRVNLKARFNTPWKDSVKKNPKGYSNNMKYKSADIENELSSLLYDHREAFASDKEPLEAIIGYEAYIILNIERPYPPLLRRPAYPASSKSIEALEIHIKELLDLCVIRKVGHNEEVEITTPVIVAWHNAKSRMVGDFRALNTYTVPDRYPIPKIQISLTQISQSVYINSMDALKGFLQNVVTPRARKYLRIIVHCGVYAYLRMPFGIKNAP
;
A
#
# COMPACT_ATOMS: atom_id res chain seq x y z
N MET A 1 32.49 -0.43 15.59
CA MET A 1 33.38 -0.29 14.42
C MET A 1 33.52 1.15 14.00
N GLU A 2 32.45 1.95 13.93
CA GLU A 2 32.52 3.40 13.65
C GLU A 2 33.47 4.18 14.57
N PHE A 3 33.47 3.88 15.87
CA PHE A 3 34.42 4.46 16.83
C PHE A 3 35.89 4.27 16.42
N ILE A 4 36.24 3.08 15.90
CA ILE A 4 37.60 2.79 15.46
C ILE A 4 37.89 3.53 14.14
N ARG A 5 36.95 3.49 13.17
CA ARG A 5 37.10 4.21 11.90
C ARG A 5 37.23 5.72 12.09
N GLY A 6 36.46 6.31 13.00
CA GLY A 6 36.57 7.74 13.30
C GLY A 6 37.95 8.11 13.86
N ILE A 7 38.56 7.24 14.67
CA ILE A 7 39.92 7.47 15.15
C ILE A 7 40.95 7.24 14.03
N GLU A 8 40.71 6.30 13.12
CA GLU A 8 41.59 6.08 11.96
C GLU A 8 41.54 7.25 10.97
N MET A 9 40.35 7.80 10.68
CA MET A 9 40.21 9.02 9.88
C MET A 9 40.93 10.19 10.54
N ILE A 10 40.76 10.38 11.86
CA ILE A 10 41.47 11.44 12.59
C ILE A 10 43.00 11.22 12.58
N LYS A 11 43.46 9.96 12.61
CA LYS A 11 44.89 9.63 12.48
C LYS A 11 45.41 9.97 11.09
N GLU A 12 44.65 9.69 10.03
CA GLU A 12 45.00 9.96 8.64
C GLU A 12 44.96 11.47 8.34
N ASP A 13 43.86 12.15 8.68
CA ASP A 13 43.62 13.57 8.37
C ASP A 13 44.61 14.52 9.08
N PHE A 14 45.06 14.15 10.29
CA PHE A 14 45.91 15.01 11.13
C PHE A 14 47.31 14.44 11.38
N GLU A 15 47.68 13.33 10.72
CA GLU A 15 48.98 12.65 10.87
C GLU A 15 49.40 12.43 12.34
N LEU A 16 48.42 12.13 13.22
CA LEU A 16 48.65 12.15 14.66
C LEU A 16 49.59 11.03 15.12
N PRO A 17 50.62 11.35 15.93
CA PRO A 17 51.46 10.34 16.57
C PRO A 17 50.65 9.35 17.41
N GLU A 18 50.95 8.05 17.31
CA GLU A 18 50.18 7.00 17.99
C GLU A 18 50.12 7.15 19.52
N LYS A 19 51.13 7.79 20.12
CA LYS A 19 51.20 8.11 21.54
C LYS A 19 50.10 9.10 21.98
N LEU A 20 49.73 10.04 21.10
CA LEU A 20 48.66 11.00 21.38
C LEU A 20 47.27 10.38 21.23
N LEU A 21 47.10 9.48 20.24
CA LEU A 21 45.86 8.72 20.06
C LEU A 21 45.56 7.84 21.28
N THR A 22 46.57 7.14 21.78
CA THR A 22 46.42 6.28 22.96
C THR A 22 46.19 7.09 24.24
N ALA A 23 46.77 8.28 24.38
CA ALA A 23 46.47 9.18 25.49
C ALA A 23 45.02 9.69 25.48
N ARG A 24 44.46 9.97 24.28
CA ARG A 24 43.07 10.42 24.11
C ARG A 24 42.02 9.37 24.53
N PHE A 25 42.34 8.08 24.55
CA PHE A 25 41.40 7.04 25.00
C PHE A 25 40.91 7.23 26.44
N ASN A 26 41.73 7.82 27.32
CA ASN A 26 41.29 8.18 28.67
C ASN A 26 40.11 9.18 28.66
N THR A 27 40.07 10.07 27.66
CA THR A 27 39.00 11.05 27.51
C THR A 27 37.83 10.55 26.65
N LEU A 28 38.09 9.62 25.73
CA LEU A 28 37.08 9.09 24.81
C LEU A 28 36.22 7.98 25.44
N PHE A 29 36.83 7.11 26.26
CA PHE A 29 36.06 6.09 26.95
C PHE A 29 35.36 6.66 28.18
N THR A 30 34.12 6.22 28.40
CA THR A 30 33.33 6.64 29.57
C THR A 30 32.96 5.43 30.43
N ARG A 31 32.71 5.68 31.72
CA ARG A 31 32.18 4.71 32.70
C ARG A 31 32.94 3.36 32.70
N SER A 32 32.27 2.27 32.31
CA SER A 32 32.82 0.90 32.34
C SER A 32 33.94 0.69 31.31
N ALA A 33 33.85 1.33 30.14
CA ALA A 33 34.91 1.27 29.13
C ALA A 33 36.19 1.98 29.61
N HIS A 34 36.04 3.11 30.32
CA HIS A 34 37.17 3.83 30.90
C HIS A 34 37.87 2.99 31.99
N ARG A 35 37.10 2.37 32.89
CA ARG A 35 37.65 1.48 33.93
C ARG A 35 38.38 0.27 33.35
N TRP A 36 37.84 -0.32 32.28
CA TRP A 36 38.52 -1.40 31.56
C TRP A 36 39.83 -0.92 30.93
N TYR A 37 39.83 0.25 30.29
CA TYR A 37 41.01 0.79 29.62
C TYR A 37 42.13 1.11 30.61
N ILE A 38 41.81 1.68 31.78
CA ILE A 38 42.79 1.93 32.85
C ILE A 38 43.44 0.61 33.30
N LYS A 39 42.64 -0.44 33.54
CA LYS A 39 43.17 -1.76 33.93
C LYS A 39 44.06 -2.37 32.85
N LEU A 40 43.66 -2.25 31.58
CA LEU A 40 44.45 -2.70 30.44
C LEU A 40 45.81 -1.98 30.39
N ARG A 41 45.82 -0.66 30.61
CA ARG A 41 47.03 0.18 30.61
C ARG A 41 47.94 -0.12 31.81
N GLN A 42 47.37 -0.43 32.97
CA GLN A 42 48.13 -0.86 34.15
C GLN A 42 48.80 -2.22 33.94
N ALA A 43 48.13 -3.15 33.23
CA ALA A 43 48.65 -4.50 33.00
C ALA A 43 49.68 -4.59 31.87
N HIS A 44 49.51 -3.83 30.77
CA HIS A 44 50.34 -3.96 29.57
C HIS A 44 51.21 -2.73 29.24
N GLY A 45 51.18 -1.69 30.08
CA GLY A 45 51.94 -0.46 29.85
C GLY A 45 51.46 0.32 28.62
N HIS A 46 52.38 1.08 27.99
CA HIS A 46 52.06 1.89 26.82
C HIS A 46 52.13 1.04 25.55
N GLN A 47 50.99 0.83 24.89
CA GLN A 47 50.89 0.06 23.66
C GLN A 47 50.78 0.96 22.43
N SER A 48 51.17 0.45 21.25
CA SER A 48 50.93 1.09 19.96
C SER A 48 49.43 1.15 19.63
N TRP A 49 49.06 2.00 18.67
CA TRP A 49 47.67 2.11 18.21
C TRP A 49 47.12 0.74 17.75
N THR A 50 47.92 0.01 16.98
CA THR A 50 47.58 -1.33 16.47
C THR A 50 47.31 -2.32 17.60
N GLY A 51 48.13 -2.29 18.67
CA GLY A 51 47.93 -3.14 19.84
C GLY A 51 46.63 -2.81 20.58
N CYS A 52 46.36 -1.52 20.84
CA CYS A 52 45.12 -1.07 21.46
C CYS A 52 43.88 -1.38 20.60
N LYS A 53 43.96 -1.17 19.28
CA LYS A 53 42.89 -1.51 18.33
C LYS A 53 42.50 -2.98 18.43
N THR A 54 43.49 -3.88 18.42
CA THR A 54 43.25 -5.34 18.57
C THR A 54 42.58 -5.66 19.91
N GLN A 55 43.00 -5.05 21.01
CA GLN A 55 42.39 -5.27 22.34
C GLN A 55 40.93 -4.78 22.39
N VAL A 56 40.64 -3.62 21.80
CA VAL A 56 39.28 -3.08 21.69
C VAL A 56 38.40 -4.01 20.84
N ILE A 57 38.89 -4.50 19.71
CA ILE A 57 38.17 -5.45 18.84
C ILE A 57 37.92 -6.77 19.58
N ASN A 58 38.92 -7.34 20.24
CA ASN A 58 38.76 -8.59 20.99
C ASN A 58 37.76 -8.46 22.15
N LYS A 59 37.67 -7.28 22.76
CA LYS A 59 36.75 -7.05 23.88
C LYS A 59 35.30 -6.85 23.43
N TRP A 60 35.06 -6.09 22.36
CA TRP A 60 33.72 -5.63 21.99
C TRP A 60 33.23 -6.02 20.59
N ALA A 61 34.09 -6.62 19.76
CA ALA A 61 33.78 -7.08 18.41
C ALA A 61 34.30 -8.52 18.16
N ASN A 62 34.26 -9.36 19.21
CA ASN A 62 34.60 -10.78 19.14
C ASN A 62 33.55 -11.60 18.35
N ASP A 63 33.84 -12.89 18.12
CA ASP A 63 32.96 -13.77 17.35
C ASP A 63 31.55 -13.90 17.93
N SER A 64 31.41 -13.84 19.26
CA SER A 64 30.10 -13.81 19.91
C SER A 64 29.30 -12.54 19.59
N TRP A 65 29.98 -11.39 19.49
CA TRP A 65 29.35 -10.15 19.03
C TRP A 65 29.01 -10.24 17.54
N ARG A 66 29.92 -10.75 16.70
CA ARG A 66 29.69 -10.92 15.26
C ARG A 66 28.46 -11.79 15.00
N PHE A 67 28.37 -12.94 15.65
CA PHE A 67 27.22 -13.84 15.56
C PHE A 67 25.91 -13.17 15.99
N LYS A 68 25.93 -12.35 17.07
CA LYS A 68 24.76 -11.58 17.51
C LYS A 68 24.32 -10.56 16.46
N VAL A 69 25.27 -9.84 15.87
CA VAL A 69 24.97 -8.82 14.84
C VAL A 69 24.47 -9.47 13.56
N GLU A 70 25.08 -10.56 13.12
CA GLU A 70 24.65 -11.36 11.97
C GLU A 70 23.22 -11.89 12.17
N ARG A 71 22.97 -12.56 13.30
CA ARG A 71 21.61 -13.04 13.64
C ARG A 71 20.61 -11.89 13.72
N ALA A 72 21.00 -10.73 14.25
CA ALA A 72 20.14 -9.55 14.30
C ALA A 72 19.87 -8.96 12.89
N PHE A 73 20.83 -9.03 11.97
CA PHE A 73 20.66 -8.62 10.57
C PHE A 73 19.72 -9.58 9.82
N GLU A 74 19.92 -10.89 9.96
CA GLU A 74 19.12 -11.91 9.28
C GLU A 74 17.66 -11.97 9.77
N SER A 75 17.44 -11.77 11.07
CA SER A 75 16.11 -11.81 11.67
C SER A 75 15.32 -10.50 11.52
N ALA A 76 15.99 -9.38 11.24
CA ALA A 76 15.35 -8.07 11.11
C ALA A 76 14.76 -7.88 9.71
N LYS A 77 13.63 -8.55 9.45
CA LYS A 77 12.82 -8.31 8.25
C LYS A 77 12.09 -6.97 8.36
N PHE A 78 12.06 -6.22 7.25
CA PHE A 78 11.33 -4.94 7.22
C PHE A 78 9.82 -5.19 7.25
N ASN A 79 9.14 -4.54 8.19
CA ASN A 79 7.68 -4.56 8.28
C ASN A 79 7.14 -3.13 8.18
N GLY A 80 6.44 -2.82 7.09
CA GLY A 80 5.91 -1.47 6.83
C GLY A 80 4.90 -0.96 7.87
N ASP A 81 4.34 -1.82 8.73
CA ASP A 81 3.44 -1.39 9.81
C ASP A 81 4.19 -0.92 11.06
N LYS A 82 5.35 -1.52 11.34
CA LYS A 82 6.10 -1.33 12.60
C LYS A 82 7.35 -0.48 12.39
N ASP A 83 7.99 -0.63 11.24
CA ASP A 83 9.29 -0.06 10.95
C ASP A 83 9.13 1.20 10.09
N LYS A 84 9.87 2.24 10.47
CA LYS A 84 10.06 3.42 9.63
C LYS A 84 11.24 3.18 8.70
N ALA A 85 11.09 3.52 7.42
CA ALA A 85 12.09 3.26 6.38
C ALA A 85 13.48 3.79 6.74
N LEU A 86 13.58 5.08 7.11
CA LEU A 86 14.86 5.72 7.44
C LEU A 86 15.58 5.06 8.65
N PRO A 87 15.00 5.00 9.87
CA PRO A 87 15.68 4.39 11.02
C PRO A 87 16.04 2.93 10.82
N TRP A 88 15.15 2.15 10.19
CA TRP A 88 15.39 0.74 9.95
C TRP A 88 16.52 0.53 8.93
N PHE A 89 16.53 1.29 7.83
CA PHE A 89 17.54 1.17 6.79
C PHE A 89 18.93 1.58 7.31
N CYS A 90 19.02 2.70 8.04
CA CYS A 90 20.27 3.11 8.69
C CYS A 90 20.77 2.01 9.63
N GLN A 91 19.92 1.45 10.48
CA GLN A 91 20.31 0.38 11.38
C GLN A 91 20.79 -0.89 10.65
N GLN A 92 20.17 -1.28 9.54
CA GLN A 92 20.65 -2.42 8.74
C GLN A 92 21.95 -2.11 7.99
N LYS A 93 22.13 -0.86 7.53
CA LYS A 93 23.38 -0.36 6.95
C LYS A 93 24.50 -0.47 7.97
N ASP A 94 24.30 0.02 9.19
CA ASP A 94 25.29 -0.06 10.27
C ASP A 94 25.70 -1.51 10.58
N ARG A 95 24.72 -2.42 10.67
CA ARG A 95 24.97 -3.85 10.91
C ARG A 95 25.76 -4.48 9.78
N SER A 96 25.36 -4.26 8.53
CA SER A 96 26.00 -4.83 7.35
C SER A 96 27.42 -4.28 7.17
N THR A 97 27.60 -2.98 7.34
CA THR A 97 28.90 -2.30 7.30
C THR A 97 29.82 -2.74 8.44
N ALA A 98 29.29 -3.20 9.57
CA ALA A 98 30.10 -3.72 10.67
C ALA A 98 30.53 -5.18 10.46
N LEU A 99 29.76 -5.96 9.70
CA LEU A 99 30.05 -7.37 9.36
C LEU A 99 30.98 -7.48 8.14
N TYR A 100 30.77 -6.64 7.12
CA TYR A 100 31.49 -6.69 5.86
C TYR A 100 32.24 -5.38 5.63
N THR A 101 33.50 -5.32 6.07
CA THR A 101 34.33 -4.11 5.94
C THR A 101 34.77 -3.82 4.52
N ASP A 102 34.88 -4.86 3.69
CA ASP A 102 35.50 -4.78 2.36
C ASP A 102 34.45 -4.87 1.22
N MET A 103 33.17 -4.81 1.57
CA MET A 103 32.05 -4.92 0.62
C MET A 103 31.68 -3.55 0.05
N SER A 104 31.43 -3.49 -1.27
CA SER A 104 30.98 -2.25 -1.91
C SER A 104 29.63 -1.78 -1.36
N GLU A 105 29.42 -0.46 -1.33
CA GLU A 105 28.18 0.14 -0.83
C GLU A 105 26.96 -0.40 -1.57
N PHE A 106 27.07 -0.61 -2.89
CA PHE A 106 26.02 -1.24 -3.70
C PHE A 106 25.64 -2.65 -3.21
N MET A 107 26.62 -3.46 -2.83
CA MET A 107 26.38 -4.83 -2.34
C MET A 107 25.76 -4.81 -0.93
N ILE A 108 26.19 -3.87 -0.08
CA ILE A 108 25.57 -3.61 1.23
C ILE A 108 24.09 -3.26 1.05
N GLN A 109 23.78 -2.28 0.21
CA GLN A 109 22.40 -1.87 -0.09
C GLN A 109 21.56 -3.05 -0.64
N ARG A 110 22.12 -3.85 -1.55
CA ARG A 110 21.44 -5.02 -2.10
C ARG A 110 21.13 -6.08 -1.04
N ASN A 111 22.03 -6.29 -0.08
CA ASN A 111 21.80 -7.21 1.04
C ASN A 111 20.71 -6.71 1.98
N ILE A 112 20.64 -5.41 2.26
CA ILE A 112 19.57 -4.80 3.05
C ILE A 112 18.21 -4.99 2.36
N LEU A 113 18.14 -4.78 1.04
CA LEU A 113 16.89 -4.95 0.29
C LEU A 113 16.35 -6.38 0.29
N ARG A 114 17.22 -7.40 0.40
CA ARG A 114 16.78 -8.80 0.59
C ARG A 114 16.06 -9.03 1.91
N GLN A 115 16.25 -8.14 2.90
CA GLN A 115 15.52 -8.17 4.17
C GLN A 115 14.11 -7.57 4.05
N CYS A 116 13.79 -6.87 2.96
CA CYS A 116 12.42 -6.43 2.66
C CYS A 116 11.54 -7.61 2.17
N GLY A 117 12.11 -8.48 1.33
CA GLY A 117 11.46 -9.69 0.82
C GLY A 117 10.26 -9.46 -0.11
N GLY A 118 9.91 -10.50 -0.86
CA GLY A 118 8.67 -10.60 -1.64
C GLY A 118 8.44 -9.43 -2.63
N ASP A 119 7.20 -8.96 -2.67
CA ASP A 119 6.77 -7.88 -3.58
C ASP A 119 7.42 -6.53 -3.27
N LEU A 120 7.79 -6.28 -2.02
CA LEU A 120 8.41 -5.02 -1.59
C LEU A 120 9.83 -4.92 -2.15
N GLU A 121 10.61 -5.99 -2.02
CA GLU A 121 11.95 -6.07 -2.61
C GLU A 121 11.91 -5.83 -4.13
N HIS A 122 10.96 -6.45 -4.82
CA HIS A 122 10.83 -6.31 -6.28
C HIS A 122 10.39 -4.90 -6.70
N ALA A 123 9.44 -4.30 -5.97
CA ALA A 123 8.95 -2.96 -6.23
C ALA A 123 10.06 -1.90 -6.06
N VAL A 124 10.89 -2.05 -5.03
CA VAL A 124 11.99 -1.14 -4.74
C VAL A 124 13.14 -1.35 -5.75
N LYS A 125 13.51 -2.60 -6.06
CA LYS A 125 14.57 -2.90 -7.05
C LYS A 125 14.26 -2.40 -8.45
N ARG A 126 12.99 -2.38 -8.88
CA ARG A 126 12.60 -1.83 -10.19
C ARG A 126 12.85 -0.33 -10.34
N ARG A 127 13.03 0.39 -9.23
CA ARG A 127 13.17 1.86 -9.20
C ARG A 127 14.60 2.32 -8.86
N ILE A 128 15.50 1.39 -8.56
CA ILE A 128 16.88 1.65 -8.16
C ILE A 128 17.83 1.41 -9.34
N THR A 129 18.87 2.24 -9.47
CA THR A 129 20.00 2.04 -10.39
C THR A 129 21.27 1.71 -9.63
N LYS A 130 22.35 1.31 -10.33
CA LYS A 130 23.65 1.05 -9.68
C LYS A 130 24.29 2.29 -9.04
N GLN A 131 23.79 3.49 -9.35
CA GLN A 131 24.29 4.77 -8.83
C GLN A 131 23.39 5.35 -7.72
N SER A 132 22.30 4.68 -7.35
CA SER A 132 21.38 5.17 -6.32
C SER A 132 22.07 5.27 -4.96
N SER A 133 21.93 6.44 -4.33
CA SER A 133 22.42 6.69 -2.98
C SER A 133 21.56 5.95 -1.95
N ALA A 134 22.06 5.85 -0.71
CA ALA A 134 21.26 5.31 0.39
C ALA A 134 19.96 6.11 0.61
N GLU A 135 20.00 7.44 0.40
CA GLU A 135 18.85 8.34 0.53
C GLU A 135 17.78 8.05 -0.53
N ASP A 136 18.20 7.82 -1.77
CA ASP A 136 17.27 7.44 -2.85
C ASP A 136 16.54 6.15 -2.51
N ILE A 137 17.24 5.16 -1.96
CA ILE A 137 16.66 3.87 -1.59
C ILE A 137 15.67 4.04 -0.43
N ILE A 138 15.98 4.86 0.56
CA ILE A 138 15.09 5.17 1.68
C ILE A 138 13.83 5.86 1.18
N ASN A 139 13.96 6.88 0.34
CA ASN A 139 12.84 7.62 -0.23
C ASN A 139 11.93 6.71 -1.06
N ILE A 140 12.52 5.83 -1.88
CA ILE A 140 11.76 4.84 -2.66
C ILE A 140 11.06 3.84 -1.74
N LEU A 141 11.73 3.34 -0.70
CA LEU A 141 11.13 2.41 0.26
C LEU A 141 9.95 3.04 1.01
N GLU A 142 10.09 4.30 1.42
CA GLU A 142 9.01 5.07 2.05
C GLU A 142 7.87 5.34 1.06
N GLU A 143 8.18 5.72 -0.18
CA GLU A 143 7.17 5.93 -1.22
C GLU A 143 6.37 4.65 -1.53
N VAL A 144 7.04 3.51 -1.69
CA VAL A 144 6.39 2.23 -1.99
C VAL A 144 5.49 1.81 -0.84
N THR A 145 5.98 1.89 0.40
CA THR A 145 5.20 1.49 1.59
C THR A 145 4.00 2.41 1.83
N THR A 146 4.14 3.72 1.55
CA THR A 146 3.05 4.70 1.72
C THR A 146 2.03 4.68 0.58
N ARG A 147 2.46 4.53 -0.69
CA ARG A 147 1.57 4.63 -1.86
C ARG A 147 0.92 3.31 -2.27
N THR A 148 1.64 2.18 -2.22
CA THR A 148 1.17 0.94 -2.86
C THR A 148 0.65 -0.10 -1.88
N LYS A 149 0.67 0.18 -0.56
CA LYS A 149 0.28 -0.75 0.53
C LYS A 149 1.10 -2.06 0.53
N ILE A 150 2.18 -2.14 -0.25
CA ILE A 150 3.08 -3.29 -0.32
C ILE A 150 4.00 -3.25 0.91
N GLY A 151 4.09 -4.38 1.63
CA GLY A 151 4.87 -4.49 2.88
C GLY A 151 4.10 -4.22 4.18
N LEU A 152 2.79 -3.97 4.12
CA LEU A 152 1.88 -3.82 5.28
C LEU A 152 1.18 -5.15 5.61
N SER A 153 0.96 -5.47 6.90
CA SER A 153 0.19 -6.65 7.31
C SER A 153 -1.30 -6.47 7.06
N ARG A 154 -1.96 -7.49 6.50
CA ARG A 154 -3.42 -7.53 6.31
C ARG A 154 -4.22 -7.34 7.61
N VAL A 155 -3.63 -7.68 8.76
CA VAL A 155 -4.27 -7.55 10.08
C VAL A 155 -4.38 -6.09 10.52
N ASN A 156 -3.35 -5.28 10.24
CA ASN A 156 -3.31 -3.87 10.64
C ASN A 156 -4.15 -2.95 9.76
N LEU A 157 -4.48 -3.37 8.54
CA LEU A 157 -5.47 -2.67 7.71
C LEU A 157 -6.83 -2.61 8.42
N LYS A 158 -7.28 -3.70 9.07
CA LYS A 158 -8.51 -3.67 9.89
C LYS A 158 -8.37 -2.79 11.13
N ALA A 159 -7.22 -2.84 11.82
CA ALA A 159 -7.00 -2.04 13.02
C ALA A 159 -6.98 -0.53 12.74
N ARG A 160 -6.45 -0.09 11.59
CA ARG A 160 -6.50 1.33 11.15
C ARG A 160 -7.92 1.82 10.83
N PHE A 161 -8.83 0.93 10.44
CA PHE A 161 -10.25 1.26 10.26
C PHE A 161 -11.07 1.06 11.55
N ASN A 162 -10.53 0.35 12.55
CA ASN A 162 -11.19 0.07 13.83
C ASN A 162 -10.61 0.83 15.03
N THR A 163 -9.60 1.69 14.86
CA THR A 163 -9.19 2.60 15.94
C THR A 163 -10.34 3.56 16.22
N PRO A 164 -10.90 3.58 17.44
CA PRO A 164 -11.89 4.57 17.82
C PRO A 164 -11.29 5.96 17.59
N TRP A 165 -12.04 6.82 16.91
CA TRP A 165 -11.65 8.19 16.56
C TRP A 165 -11.06 9.00 17.74
N LYS A 166 -11.42 8.64 18.99
CA LYS A 166 -10.96 9.27 20.23
C LYS A 166 -9.44 9.24 20.47
N ASP A 167 -8.70 8.22 20.01
CA ASP A 167 -7.26 8.12 20.28
C ASP A 167 -6.37 8.90 19.28
N SER A 168 -6.94 9.30 18.14
CA SER A 168 -6.22 10.04 17.09
C SER A 168 -6.14 11.56 17.38
N VAL A 169 -6.93 12.05 18.33
CA VAL A 169 -7.10 13.49 18.64
C VAL A 169 -5.99 14.03 19.58
N LYS A 170 -5.11 13.18 20.13
CA LYS A 170 -4.10 13.61 21.12
C LYS A 170 -2.84 14.29 20.56
N LYS A 171 -2.76 14.55 19.24
CA LYS A 171 -1.71 15.40 18.67
C LYS A 171 -2.34 16.58 17.95
N ASN A 172 -2.83 17.54 18.73
CA ASN A 172 -3.11 18.87 18.23
C ASN A 172 -1.76 19.50 17.81
N PRO A 173 -1.53 19.85 16.54
CA PRO A 173 -0.45 20.77 16.21
C PRO A 173 -0.75 22.08 16.94
N LYS A 174 0.21 22.56 17.74
CA LYS A 174 0.12 23.80 18.51
C LYS A 174 -0.35 24.94 17.58
N GLY A 175 -1.60 25.38 17.72
CA GLY A 175 -2.11 26.50 16.92
C GLY A 175 -3.63 26.73 16.90
N TYR A 176 -4.47 25.73 17.15
CA TYR A 176 -5.93 25.94 17.12
C TYR A 176 -6.51 26.12 18.52
N SER A 177 -7.00 27.33 18.80
CA SER A 177 -7.77 27.64 20.01
C SER A 177 -9.09 26.88 19.98
N ASN A 178 -9.30 25.98 20.94
CA ASN A 178 -10.59 25.34 21.20
C ASN A 178 -11.59 26.40 21.71
N ASN A 179 -12.32 27.02 20.77
CA ASN A 179 -13.56 27.75 21.05
C ASN A 179 -14.73 26.93 20.51
N MET A 180 -14.94 25.72 21.04
CA MET A 180 -16.15 24.93 20.75
C MET A 180 -17.18 25.18 21.85
N LYS A 181 -18.21 25.97 21.50
CA LYS A 181 -19.31 26.40 22.39
C LYS A 181 -20.41 25.35 22.62
N TYR A 182 -20.32 24.16 22.04
CA TYR A 182 -21.39 23.16 22.06
C TYR A 182 -21.01 21.94 22.91
N LYS A 183 -21.91 21.54 23.82
CA LYS A 183 -21.76 20.31 24.62
C LYS A 183 -21.96 19.10 23.70
N SER A 184 -21.07 18.11 23.82
CA SER A 184 -21.03 16.89 22.99
C SER A 184 -22.34 16.08 22.98
N ALA A 185 -23.17 16.17 24.02
CA ALA A 185 -24.41 15.40 24.13
C ALA A 185 -25.56 15.96 23.26
N ASP A 186 -25.60 17.27 23.02
CA ASP A 186 -26.67 17.90 22.24
C ASP A 186 -26.52 17.59 20.74
N ILE A 187 -25.27 17.57 20.26
CA ILE A 187 -24.92 17.22 18.87
C ILE A 187 -25.24 15.76 18.55
N GLU A 188 -25.01 14.84 19.49
CA GLU A 188 -25.29 13.41 19.28
C GLU A 188 -26.80 13.15 19.12
N ASN A 189 -27.64 13.84 19.89
CA ASN A 189 -29.09 13.73 19.79
C ASN A 189 -29.62 14.33 18.49
N GLU A 190 -29.13 15.50 18.11
CA GLU A 190 -29.51 16.17 16.86
C GLU A 190 -29.10 15.35 15.63
N LEU A 191 -27.87 14.79 15.63
CA LEU A 191 -27.41 13.90 14.57
C LEU A 191 -28.25 12.62 14.50
N SER A 192 -28.62 12.04 15.64
CA SER A 192 -29.46 10.83 15.67
C SER A 192 -30.85 11.10 15.10
N SER A 193 -31.44 12.26 15.41
CA SER A 193 -32.72 12.68 14.80
C SER A 193 -32.56 12.82 13.28
N LEU A 194 -31.51 13.51 12.83
CA LEU A 194 -31.24 13.71 11.40
C LEU A 194 -31.06 12.39 10.65
N LEU A 195 -30.32 11.43 11.22
CA LEU A 195 -30.14 10.10 10.63
C LEU A 195 -31.44 9.31 10.58
N TYR A 196 -32.31 9.46 11.57
CA TYR A 196 -33.62 8.82 11.60
C TYR A 196 -34.57 9.42 10.55
N ASP A 197 -34.54 10.75 10.39
CA ASP A 197 -35.33 11.49 9.41
C ASP A 197 -34.91 11.13 7.98
N HIS A 198 -33.60 10.93 7.74
CA HIS A 198 -33.03 10.53 6.45
C HIS A 198 -32.72 9.03 6.33
N ARG A 199 -33.39 8.18 7.11
CA ARG A 199 -33.13 6.72 7.10
C ARG A 199 -33.23 6.08 5.72
N GLU A 200 -34.08 6.61 4.85
CA GLU A 200 -34.30 6.12 3.47
C GLU A 200 -33.08 6.32 2.56
N ALA A 201 -32.19 7.26 2.90
CA ALA A 201 -30.95 7.46 2.15
C ALA A 201 -29.88 6.38 2.43
N PHE A 202 -30.07 5.57 3.47
CA PHE A 202 -29.13 4.53 3.89
C PHE A 202 -29.63 3.15 3.48
N ALA A 203 -28.92 2.52 2.55
CA ALA A 203 -29.24 1.17 2.10
C ALA A 203 -28.49 0.12 2.93
N SER A 204 -29.17 -0.97 3.27
CA SER A 204 -28.55 -2.20 3.77
C SER A 204 -28.20 -3.15 2.62
N ASP A 205 -27.25 -4.08 2.85
CA ASP A 205 -26.81 -5.05 1.84
C ASP A 205 -27.93 -5.95 1.26
N LYS A 206 -29.10 -5.98 1.91
CA LYS A 206 -30.24 -6.86 1.59
C LYS A 206 -31.39 -6.15 0.87
N GLU A 207 -31.35 -4.82 0.79
CA GLU A 207 -32.40 -4.05 0.13
C GLU A 207 -32.20 -3.99 -1.39
N PRO A 208 -33.29 -3.90 -2.17
CA PRO A 208 -33.19 -3.78 -3.61
C PRO A 208 -32.44 -2.49 -3.97
N LEU A 209 -31.56 -2.59 -4.97
CA LEU A 209 -30.85 -1.41 -5.48
C LEU A 209 -31.84 -0.51 -6.21
N GLU A 210 -32.07 0.68 -5.66
CA GLU A 210 -32.79 1.73 -6.36
C GLU A 210 -31.96 2.28 -7.53
N ALA A 211 -32.65 2.99 -8.41
CA ALA A 211 -32.07 3.56 -9.62
C ALA A 211 -32.04 5.08 -9.52
N ILE A 212 -31.00 5.68 -10.10
CA ILE A 212 -30.94 7.13 -10.23
C ILE A 212 -32.08 7.57 -11.17
N ILE A 213 -32.92 8.47 -10.68
CA ILE A 213 -34.06 9.01 -11.42
C ILE A 213 -33.58 10.12 -12.36
N GLY A 214 -34.05 10.11 -13.61
CA GLY A 214 -33.80 11.19 -14.58
C GLY A 214 -32.44 11.12 -15.30
N TYR A 215 -31.64 10.07 -15.06
CA TYR A 215 -30.36 9.87 -15.73
C TYR A 215 -30.25 8.47 -16.34
N GLU A 216 -29.88 8.41 -17.63
CA GLU A 216 -29.53 7.18 -18.32
C GLU A 216 -28.13 7.28 -18.92
N ALA A 217 -27.28 6.32 -18.59
CA ALA A 217 -25.94 6.22 -19.13
C ALA A 217 -25.98 5.65 -20.57
N TYR A 218 -25.23 6.31 -21.45
CA TYR A 218 -25.03 5.88 -22.84
C TYR A 218 -23.62 5.32 -23.03
N ILE A 219 -23.48 4.46 -24.05
CA ILE A 219 -22.18 3.96 -24.50
C ILE A 219 -22.11 4.19 -26.00
N ILE A 220 -21.05 4.90 -26.42
CA ILE A 220 -20.77 5.19 -27.83
C ILE A 220 -19.53 4.40 -28.22
N LEU A 221 -19.66 3.64 -29.31
CA LEU A 221 -18.55 2.95 -29.92
C LEU A 221 -17.99 3.81 -31.06
N ASN A 222 -16.68 3.74 -31.30
CA ASN A 222 -15.99 4.41 -32.40
C ASN A 222 -15.99 3.59 -33.70
N ILE A 223 -16.83 2.56 -33.77
CA ILE A 223 -16.97 1.63 -34.88
C ILE A 223 -18.44 1.42 -35.20
N GLU A 224 -18.72 1.05 -36.45
CA GLU A 224 -20.05 0.71 -36.93
C GLU A 224 -20.17 -0.79 -37.24
N ARG A 225 -21.38 -1.25 -37.54
CA ARG A 225 -21.61 -2.63 -37.97
C ARG A 225 -20.98 -2.86 -39.36
N PRO A 226 -20.40 -4.04 -39.65
CA PRO A 226 -20.27 -5.20 -38.78
C PRO A 226 -19.17 -5.04 -37.73
N TYR A 227 -19.44 -5.49 -36.50
CA TYR A 227 -18.46 -5.41 -35.41
C TYR A 227 -17.33 -6.43 -35.56
N PRO A 228 -16.10 -6.11 -35.08
CA PRO A 228 -14.96 -7.02 -35.16
C PRO A 228 -15.20 -8.30 -34.34
N PRO A 229 -14.66 -9.46 -34.76
CA PRO A 229 -14.80 -10.73 -34.03
C PRO A 229 -14.35 -10.68 -32.57
N LEU A 230 -13.43 -9.76 -32.24
CA LEU A 230 -12.97 -9.55 -30.87
C LEU A 230 -14.09 -9.13 -29.90
N LEU A 231 -15.18 -8.54 -30.40
CA LEU A 231 -16.36 -8.17 -29.62
C LEU A 231 -17.37 -9.31 -29.48
N ARG A 232 -17.21 -10.42 -30.20
CA ARG A 232 -18.09 -11.58 -30.15
C ARG A 232 -17.34 -12.80 -29.62
N ARG A 233 -17.02 -12.78 -28.32
CA ARG A 233 -16.23 -13.84 -27.68
C ARG A 233 -17.13 -14.93 -27.08
N PRO A 234 -16.72 -16.20 -27.11
CA PRO A 234 -17.43 -17.28 -26.42
C PRO A 234 -17.21 -17.19 -24.91
N ALA A 235 -18.06 -17.87 -24.12
CA ALA A 235 -17.83 -18.03 -22.68
C ALA A 235 -16.48 -18.70 -22.42
N TYR A 236 -15.80 -18.28 -21.36
CA TYR A 236 -14.59 -18.97 -20.92
C TYR A 236 -14.95 -20.31 -20.27
N PRO A 237 -14.12 -21.36 -20.47
CA PRO A 237 -14.22 -22.58 -19.69
C PRO A 237 -14.07 -22.25 -18.20
N ALA A 238 -14.95 -22.82 -17.37
CA ALA A 238 -14.98 -22.59 -15.94
C ALA A 238 -14.91 -23.93 -15.19
N SER A 239 -14.22 -23.95 -14.05
CA SER A 239 -14.22 -25.11 -13.14
C SER A 239 -15.59 -25.26 -12.45
N SER A 240 -15.94 -26.45 -11.96
CA SER A 240 -17.22 -26.69 -11.27
C SER A 240 -17.48 -25.68 -10.14
N LYS A 241 -16.46 -25.40 -9.33
CA LYS A 241 -16.53 -24.37 -8.28
C LYS A 241 -16.83 -22.96 -8.82
N SER A 242 -16.29 -22.63 -9.99
CA SER A 242 -16.53 -21.32 -10.63
C SER A 242 -17.90 -21.26 -11.29
N ILE A 243 -18.39 -22.38 -11.83
CA ILE A 243 -19.75 -22.53 -12.36
C ILE A 243 -20.79 -22.27 -11.26
N GLU A 244 -20.65 -22.96 -10.12
CA GLU A 244 -21.53 -22.74 -8.96
C GLU A 244 -21.52 -21.28 -8.51
N ALA A 245 -20.34 -20.67 -8.41
CA ALA A 245 -20.22 -19.27 -8.07
C ALA A 245 -20.88 -18.35 -9.09
N LEU A 246 -20.71 -18.61 -10.40
CA LEU A 246 -21.35 -17.83 -11.46
C LEU A 246 -22.87 -17.91 -11.38
N GLU A 247 -23.42 -19.10 -11.12
CA GLU A 247 -24.88 -19.28 -11.00
C GLU A 247 -25.46 -18.49 -9.83
N ILE A 248 -24.77 -18.48 -8.68
CA ILE A 248 -25.15 -17.66 -7.53
C ILE A 248 -25.14 -16.17 -7.91
N HIS A 249 -24.04 -15.68 -8.48
CA HIS A 249 -23.93 -14.26 -8.87
C HIS A 249 -24.95 -13.86 -9.93
N ILE A 250 -25.22 -14.71 -10.92
CA ILE A 250 -26.23 -14.46 -11.96
C ILE A 250 -27.62 -14.37 -11.33
N LYS A 251 -27.96 -15.27 -10.40
CA LYS A 251 -29.24 -15.24 -9.69
C LYS A 251 -29.40 -13.96 -8.88
N GLU A 252 -28.38 -13.58 -8.10
CA GLU A 252 -28.39 -12.34 -7.32
C GLU A 252 -28.59 -11.11 -8.21
N LEU A 253 -27.91 -11.04 -9.37
CA LEU A 253 -28.05 -9.92 -10.30
C LEU A 253 -29.42 -9.89 -11.02
N LEU A 254 -30.04 -11.05 -11.23
CA LEU A 254 -31.41 -11.14 -11.75
C LEU A 254 -32.42 -10.67 -10.71
N ASP A 255 -32.29 -11.14 -9.46
CA ASP A 255 -33.16 -10.76 -8.35
C ASP A 255 -33.08 -9.25 -8.07
N LEU A 256 -31.89 -8.65 -8.20
CA LEU A 256 -31.67 -7.20 -8.11
C LEU A 256 -32.07 -6.41 -9.37
N CYS A 257 -32.61 -7.06 -10.41
CA CYS A 257 -32.95 -6.43 -11.69
C CYS A 257 -31.79 -5.66 -12.35
N VAL A 258 -30.55 -6.10 -12.11
CA VAL A 258 -29.33 -5.51 -12.69
C VAL A 258 -29.07 -6.07 -14.09
N ILE A 259 -29.40 -7.33 -14.31
CA ILE A 259 -29.29 -8.00 -15.60
C ILE A 259 -30.63 -8.62 -16.01
N ARG A 260 -30.79 -8.89 -17.30
CA ARG A 260 -31.85 -9.74 -17.83
C ARG A 260 -31.29 -10.81 -18.73
N LYS A 261 -31.97 -11.95 -18.83
CA LYS A 261 -31.65 -12.98 -19.82
C LYS A 261 -31.99 -12.46 -21.23
N VAL A 262 -31.12 -12.72 -22.19
CA VAL A 262 -31.35 -12.39 -23.60
C VAL A 262 -32.18 -13.51 -24.23
N GLY A 263 -33.26 -13.15 -24.92
CA GLY A 263 -34.16 -14.12 -25.55
C GLY A 263 -33.56 -14.74 -26.82
N HIS A 264 -34.03 -15.92 -27.19
CA HIS A 264 -33.59 -16.63 -28.40
C HIS A 264 -33.83 -15.84 -29.70
N ASN A 265 -34.81 -14.95 -29.71
CA ASN A 265 -35.17 -14.13 -30.87
C ASN A 265 -34.37 -12.81 -30.97
N GLU A 266 -33.51 -12.51 -29.99
CA GLU A 266 -32.70 -11.30 -30.02
C GLU A 266 -31.37 -11.54 -30.74
N GLU A 267 -31.08 -10.71 -31.73
CA GLU A 267 -29.77 -10.73 -32.40
C GLU A 267 -28.64 -10.37 -31.41
N VAL A 268 -27.64 -11.25 -31.30
CA VAL A 268 -26.47 -11.08 -30.43
C VAL A 268 -25.20 -10.90 -31.26
N GLU A 269 -24.76 -9.65 -31.37
CA GLU A 269 -23.54 -9.29 -32.12
C GLU A 269 -22.32 -9.10 -31.22
N ILE A 270 -22.54 -8.69 -29.98
CA ILE A 270 -21.48 -8.44 -28.98
C ILE A 270 -21.71 -9.33 -27.77
N THR A 271 -20.66 -10.00 -27.31
CA THR A 271 -20.63 -10.83 -26.12
C THR A 271 -19.32 -10.66 -25.37
N THR A 272 -19.42 -10.33 -24.09
CA THR A 272 -18.29 -10.20 -23.17
C THR A 272 -18.21 -11.44 -22.28
N PRO A 273 -17.10 -12.19 -22.29
CA PRO A 273 -16.98 -13.36 -21.45
C PRO A 273 -16.70 -12.96 -20.00
N VAL A 274 -17.10 -13.82 -19.08
CA VAL A 274 -17.03 -13.56 -17.64
C VAL A 274 -16.03 -14.52 -17.00
N ILE A 275 -15.29 -14.02 -16.01
CA ILE A 275 -14.41 -14.81 -15.15
C ILE A 275 -14.85 -14.67 -13.69
N VAL A 276 -14.45 -15.64 -12.85
CA VAL A 276 -14.60 -15.54 -11.40
C VAL A 276 -13.25 -15.25 -10.77
N ALA A 277 -13.15 -14.12 -10.08
CA ALA A 277 -11.99 -13.76 -9.29
C ALA A 277 -12.21 -14.18 -7.82
N TRP A 278 -11.29 -14.97 -7.28
CA TRP A 278 -11.35 -15.46 -5.91
C TRP A 278 -10.41 -14.66 -5.00
N HIS A 279 -10.92 -14.23 -3.84
CA HIS A 279 -10.10 -13.59 -2.81
C HIS A 279 -10.65 -13.93 -1.42
N ASN A 280 -9.81 -14.48 -0.53
CA ASN A 280 -10.19 -14.87 0.82
C ASN A 280 -11.49 -15.70 0.88
N ALA A 281 -11.57 -16.75 0.04
CA ALA A 281 -12.75 -17.61 -0.14
C ALA A 281 -14.03 -16.94 -0.67
N LYS A 282 -14.03 -15.62 -0.91
CA LYS A 282 -15.12 -14.92 -1.59
C LYS A 282 -14.88 -14.91 -3.11
N SER A 283 -15.93 -15.19 -3.87
CA SER A 283 -15.93 -15.07 -5.33
C SER A 283 -16.46 -13.70 -5.75
N ARG A 284 -15.95 -13.17 -6.86
CA ARG A 284 -16.52 -12.02 -7.57
C ARG A 284 -16.65 -12.35 -9.04
N MET A 285 -17.82 -12.07 -9.59
CA MET A 285 -18.06 -12.12 -11.03
C MET A 285 -17.44 -10.89 -11.71
N VAL A 286 -16.63 -11.11 -12.75
CA VAL A 286 -15.93 -10.03 -13.48
C VAL A 286 -16.13 -10.20 -14.98
N GLY A 287 -16.73 -9.20 -15.63
CA GLY A 287 -16.83 -9.15 -17.09
C GLY A 287 -15.52 -8.68 -17.72
N ASP A 288 -15.02 -9.39 -18.73
CA ASP A 288 -13.80 -9.04 -19.45
C ASP A 288 -14.04 -7.98 -20.54
N PHE A 289 -14.39 -6.76 -20.12
CA PHE A 289 -14.74 -5.64 -21.00
C PHE A 289 -13.54 -5.01 -21.72
N ARG A 290 -12.33 -5.58 -21.66
CA ARG A 290 -11.13 -4.99 -22.28
C ARG A 290 -11.31 -4.77 -23.78
N ALA A 291 -11.87 -5.75 -24.49
CA ALA A 291 -12.17 -5.63 -25.92
C ALA A 291 -13.16 -4.49 -26.20
N LEU A 292 -14.28 -4.45 -25.47
CA LEU A 292 -15.29 -3.40 -25.60
C LEU A 292 -14.71 -2.01 -25.32
N ASN A 293 -13.91 -1.89 -24.26
CA ASN A 293 -13.27 -0.64 -23.86
C ASN A 293 -12.33 -0.09 -24.94
N THR A 294 -11.66 -0.94 -25.73
CA THR A 294 -10.82 -0.48 -26.85
C THR A 294 -11.62 0.30 -27.90
N TYR A 295 -12.87 -0.10 -28.14
CA TYR A 295 -13.75 0.53 -29.13
C TYR A 295 -14.73 1.53 -28.53
N THR A 296 -14.71 1.74 -27.20
CA THR A 296 -15.57 2.71 -26.53
C THR A 296 -14.94 4.09 -26.59
N VAL A 297 -15.70 5.08 -27.08
CA VAL A 297 -15.30 6.49 -27.05
C VAL A 297 -15.15 6.91 -25.59
N PRO A 298 -13.96 7.39 -25.16
CA PRO A 298 -13.73 7.75 -23.77
C PRO A 298 -14.55 8.97 -23.38
N ASP A 299 -15.29 8.88 -22.29
CA ASP A 299 -15.86 10.04 -21.62
C ASP A 299 -14.76 10.73 -20.81
N ARG A 300 -14.64 12.05 -20.95
CA ARG A 300 -13.60 12.87 -20.31
C ARG A 300 -14.23 13.86 -19.36
N TYR A 301 -15.17 13.39 -18.54
CA TYR A 301 -15.77 14.21 -17.49
C TYR A 301 -14.66 14.78 -16.57
N PRO A 302 -14.62 16.10 -16.34
CA PRO A 302 -13.55 16.73 -15.57
C PRO A 302 -13.71 16.43 -14.08
N ILE A 303 -12.98 15.42 -13.60
CA ILE A 303 -12.88 15.15 -12.16
C ILE A 303 -11.89 16.15 -11.54
N PRO A 304 -12.24 16.84 -10.44
CA PRO A 304 -11.35 17.79 -9.79
C PRO A 304 -10.07 17.11 -9.30
N LYS A 305 -8.94 17.83 -9.33
CA LYS A 305 -7.69 17.34 -8.76
C LYS A 305 -7.86 17.15 -7.25
N ILE A 306 -7.39 16.01 -6.73
CA ILE A 306 -7.46 15.66 -5.30
C ILE A 306 -6.94 16.81 -4.40
N GLN A 307 -5.88 17.52 -4.82
CA GLN A 307 -5.32 18.64 -4.06
C GLN A 307 -6.30 19.79 -3.86
N ILE A 308 -7.15 20.08 -4.85
CA ILE A 308 -8.17 21.12 -4.76
C ILE A 308 -9.21 20.72 -3.73
N SER A 309 -9.70 19.48 -3.81
CA SER A 309 -10.67 18.93 -2.85
C SER A 309 -10.11 18.93 -1.42
N LEU A 310 -8.84 18.54 -1.23
CA LEU A 310 -8.20 18.56 0.09
C LEU A 310 -8.03 19.98 0.65
N THR A 311 -7.72 20.95 -0.21
CA THR A 311 -7.59 22.36 0.18
C THR A 311 -8.94 22.90 0.66
N GLN A 312 -10.04 22.58 -0.04
CA GLN A 312 -11.39 22.97 0.36
C GLN A 312 -11.79 22.37 1.72
N ILE A 313 -11.42 21.11 1.97
CA ILE A 313 -11.74 20.42 3.23
C ILE A 313 -10.85 20.90 4.40
N SER A 314 -9.66 21.46 4.13
CA SER A 314 -8.69 21.86 5.17
C SER A 314 -9.20 22.87 6.21
N GLN A 315 -10.21 23.67 5.86
CA GLN A 315 -10.83 24.66 6.75
C GLN A 315 -12.08 24.13 7.47
N SER A 316 -12.48 22.89 7.20
CA SER A 316 -13.67 22.28 7.78
C SER A 316 -13.43 21.85 9.21
N VAL A 317 -14.36 22.21 10.10
CA VAL A 317 -14.32 21.81 11.52
C VAL A 317 -14.82 20.37 11.71
N TYR A 318 -15.78 19.96 10.87
CA TYR A 318 -16.34 18.62 10.83
C TYR A 318 -16.27 18.08 9.41
N ILE A 319 -15.93 16.79 9.27
CA ILE A 319 -15.83 16.10 7.98
C ILE A 319 -16.66 14.83 8.10
N ASN A 320 -17.58 14.61 7.16
CA ASN A 320 -18.26 13.34 6.96
C ASN A 320 -17.78 12.66 5.67
N SER A 321 -17.89 11.34 5.63
CA SER A 321 -17.60 10.55 4.44
C SER A 321 -18.74 9.57 4.26
N MET A 322 -19.38 9.59 3.09
CA MET A 322 -20.46 8.69 2.71
C MET A 322 -20.02 7.95 1.44
N ASP A 323 -20.35 6.66 1.36
CA ASP A 323 -20.05 5.83 0.19
C ASP A 323 -21.35 5.26 -0.36
N ALA A 324 -21.50 5.28 -1.69
CA ALA A 324 -22.70 4.80 -2.35
C ALA A 324 -22.62 3.28 -2.51
N LEU A 325 -23.53 2.54 -1.87
CA LEU A 325 -23.58 1.09 -1.95
C LEU A 325 -23.79 0.64 -3.41
N LYS A 326 -22.77 -0.03 -3.97
CA LYS A 326 -22.76 -0.51 -5.36
C LYS A 326 -23.12 0.60 -6.37
N GLY A 327 -22.63 1.83 -6.17
CA GLY A 327 -23.05 3.03 -6.90
C GLY A 327 -23.15 2.91 -8.42
N PHE A 328 -22.26 2.16 -9.09
CA PHE A 328 -22.37 1.95 -10.54
C PHE A 328 -23.66 1.23 -10.94
N LEU A 329 -24.11 0.25 -10.16
CA LEU A 329 -25.33 -0.52 -10.43
C LEU A 329 -26.62 0.30 -10.21
N GLN A 330 -26.52 1.52 -9.68
CA GLN A 330 -27.67 2.44 -9.58
C GLN A 330 -27.89 3.21 -10.90
N ASN A 331 -26.86 3.30 -11.76
CA ASN A 331 -26.96 3.98 -13.05
C ASN A 331 -27.69 3.12 -14.07
N VAL A 332 -28.84 3.60 -14.56
CA VAL A 332 -29.60 2.94 -15.63
C VAL A 332 -28.86 3.07 -16.95
N VAL A 333 -28.80 2.02 -17.75
CA VAL A 333 -28.24 2.12 -19.12
C VAL A 333 -29.35 2.16 -20.18
N THR A 334 -29.14 3.00 -21.18
CA THR A 334 -30.05 3.16 -22.33
C THR A 334 -30.24 1.82 -23.07
N PRO A 335 -31.41 1.56 -23.69
CA PRO A 335 -31.66 0.32 -24.44
C PRO A 335 -30.61 0.01 -25.53
N ARG A 336 -30.02 1.05 -26.13
CA ARG A 336 -28.92 0.90 -27.10
C ARG A 336 -27.66 0.38 -26.44
N ALA A 337 -27.25 0.95 -25.30
CA ALA A 337 -26.07 0.52 -24.56
C ALA A 337 -26.21 -0.92 -24.01
N ARG A 338 -27.43 -1.35 -23.65
CA ARG A 338 -27.70 -2.74 -23.23
C ARG A 338 -27.25 -3.79 -24.25
N LYS A 339 -27.30 -3.46 -25.55
CA LYS A 339 -26.85 -4.37 -26.63
C LYS A 339 -25.34 -4.57 -26.60
N TYR A 340 -24.59 -3.57 -26.15
CA TYR A 340 -23.12 -3.60 -26.03
C TYR A 340 -22.69 -4.24 -24.71
N LEU A 341 -23.47 -4.03 -23.65
CA LEU A 341 -23.24 -4.58 -22.31
C LEU A 341 -23.83 -5.98 -22.13
N ARG A 342 -23.62 -6.85 -23.12
CA ARG A 342 -24.01 -8.26 -23.04
C ARG A 342 -22.83 -9.08 -22.55
N ILE A 343 -23.11 -9.92 -21.56
CA ILE A 343 -22.17 -10.91 -21.04
C ILE A 343 -22.59 -12.31 -21.43
N ILE A 344 -21.61 -13.19 -21.59
CA ILE A 344 -21.82 -14.60 -21.88
C ILE A 344 -21.18 -15.46 -20.79
N VAL A 345 -21.98 -16.40 -20.29
CA VAL A 345 -21.61 -17.41 -19.30
C VAL A 345 -22.05 -18.79 -19.79
N HIS A 346 -21.73 -19.85 -19.07
CA HIS A 346 -22.08 -21.24 -19.45
C HIS A 346 -23.60 -21.45 -19.59
N CYS A 347 -24.41 -20.73 -18.81
CA CYS A 347 -25.88 -20.84 -18.84
C CYS A 347 -26.58 -19.87 -19.81
N GLY A 348 -25.83 -19.11 -20.63
CA GLY A 348 -26.37 -18.28 -21.70
C GLY A 348 -25.87 -16.83 -21.71
N VAL A 349 -26.60 -15.99 -22.43
CA VAL A 349 -26.28 -14.56 -22.62
C VAL A 349 -27.21 -13.70 -21.77
N TYR A 350 -26.64 -12.73 -21.08
CA TYR A 350 -27.37 -11.77 -20.25
C TYR A 350 -27.00 -10.34 -20.65
N ALA A 351 -27.96 -9.43 -20.59
CA ALA A 351 -27.75 -8.01 -20.86
C ALA A 351 -27.88 -7.22 -19.57
N TYR A 352 -26.91 -6.34 -19.30
CA TYR A 352 -27.01 -5.41 -18.18
C TYR A 352 -28.08 -4.34 -18.44
N LEU A 353 -28.90 -4.09 -17.41
CA LEU A 353 -29.86 -2.98 -17.32
C LEU A 353 -29.27 -1.78 -16.58
N ARG A 354 -28.21 -2.01 -15.80
CA ARG A 354 -27.46 -1.02 -15.03
C ARG A 354 -25.98 -1.01 -15.42
N MET A 355 -25.23 0.05 -15.12
CA MET A 355 -23.82 0.15 -15.51
C MET A 355 -22.95 -0.91 -14.81
N PRO A 356 -22.32 -1.86 -15.53
CA PRO A 356 -21.48 -2.87 -14.91
C PRO A 356 -20.08 -2.34 -14.56
N PHE A 357 -19.45 -3.02 -13.60
CA PHE A 357 -18.04 -2.79 -13.28
C PHE A 357 -17.13 -3.17 -14.46
N GLY A 358 -16.05 -2.40 -14.63
CA GLY A 358 -15.01 -2.67 -15.63
C GLY A 358 -15.18 -1.96 -16.97
N ILE A 359 -16.26 -1.21 -17.17
CA ILE A 359 -16.44 -0.32 -18.33
C ILE A 359 -15.61 0.95 -18.13
N LYS A 360 -14.97 1.42 -19.21
CA LYS A 360 -14.07 2.58 -19.20
C LYS A 360 -14.72 3.87 -18.69
N ASN A 361 -16.00 4.09 -19.04
CA ASN A 361 -16.75 5.31 -18.72
C ASN A 361 -17.72 5.10 -17.53
N ALA A 362 -17.50 4.08 -16.69
CA ALA A 362 -18.34 3.87 -15.51
C ALA A 362 -18.04 4.86 -14.36
N PRO A 363 -16.76 5.14 -14.02
CA PRO A 363 -16.39 6.26 -13.14
C PRO A 363 -16.60 7.59 -13.84
#